data_AF-R7U5M3-F1
#
_entry.id   AF-R7U5M3-F1
#
_cell.length_a   1.000
_cell.length_b   1.000
_cell.length_c   1.000
_cell.angle_alpha   90.00
_cell.angle_beta   90.00
_cell.angle_gamma   90.00
#
_symmetry.space_group_name_H-M   'P 1'
#
loop_
_entity.id
_entity.type
_entity.pdbx_description
1 polymer ?
#
loop_
_entity_poly.entity_id
_entity_poly.type
_entity_poly.pdbx_seq_one_letter_code
_entity_poly.pdbx_strand_id
1 'polypeptide(L)'
;VQKEDPRILNANKRYQRFVEANRQAMESCVPEKEKKKCKSFLRHPEIVRAREMVETASKSVNATSDFKATQNLKEAKTLLYNTYDQLKEQEIKEKIHRNEITGRKKTIEGQVAGASPEERVKTWCNHFRTCLAQHQKLKKFGMCNKRTQGYQ
;
A
#
# COMPACT_ATOMS: atom_id res chain seq x y z
N VAL A 1 28.92 -35.47 -15.82
CA VAL A 1 28.38 -34.39 -14.95
C VAL A 1 29.42 -33.27 -14.89
N GLN A 2 29.19 -32.15 -15.58
CA GLN A 2 30.12 -31.02 -15.56
C GLN A 2 30.10 -30.43 -14.15
N LYS A 3 31.23 -30.48 -13.43
CA LYS A 3 31.38 -29.81 -12.14
C LYS A 3 31.51 -28.31 -12.45
N GLU A 4 30.57 -27.50 -11.97
CA GLU A 4 30.62 -26.05 -12.12
C GLU A 4 31.94 -25.50 -11.56
N ASP A 5 32.56 -24.55 -12.27
CA ASP A 5 33.80 -23.88 -11.83
C ASP A 5 33.59 -23.31 -10.41
N PRO A 6 34.43 -23.69 -9.43
CA PRO A 6 34.34 -23.19 -8.05
C PRO A 6 34.29 -21.66 -7.93
N ARG A 7 34.88 -20.94 -8.89
CA ARG A 7 34.85 -19.47 -8.96
C ARG A 7 33.46 -18.95 -9.32
N ILE A 8 32.76 -19.62 -10.22
CA ILE A 8 31.37 -19.29 -10.62
C ILE A 8 30.42 -19.59 -9.46
N LEU A 9 30.57 -20.75 -8.79
CA LEU A 9 29.79 -21.08 -7.60
C LEU A 9 29.99 -20.06 -6.46
N ASN A 10 31.21 -19.55 -6.29
CA ASN A 10 31.52 -18.50 -5.32
C ASN A 10 30.93 -17.13 -5.73
N ALA A 11 30.96 -16.78 -7.02
CA ALA A 11 30.31 -15.56 -7.52
C ALA A 11 28.79 -15.58 -7.31
N ASN A 12 28.12 -16.68 -7.68
CA ASN A 12 26.68 -16.86 -7.48
C ASN A 12 26.29 -16.77 -6.01
N LYS A 13 27.06 -17.41 -5.12
CA LYS A 13 26.86 -17.31 -3.66
C LYS A 13 27.04 -15.89 -3.13
N ARG A 14 27.99 -15.11 -3.67
CA ARG A 14 28.18 -13.69 -3.28
C ARG A 14 27.02 -12.82 -3.74
N TYR A 15 26.54 -13.03 -4.96
CA TYR A 15 25.40 -12.30 -5.50
C TYR A 15 24.11 -12.60 -4.72
N GLN A 16 23.82 -13.86 -4.42
CA GLN A 16 22.65 -14.24 -3.62
C GLN A 16 22.66 -13.56 -2.24
N ARG A 17 23.83 -13.46 -1.59
CA ARG A 17 23.97 -12.76 -0.30
C ARG A 17 23.72 -11.27 -0.40
N PHE A 18 24.15 -10.66 -1.50
CA PHE A 18 23.90 -9.25 -1.77
C PHE A 18 22.40 -9.00 -1.92
N VAL A 19 21.70 -9.83 -2.71
CA VAL A 19 20.25 -9.74 -2.90
C VAL A 19 19.52 -9.90 -1.57
N GLU A 20 19.90 -10.91 -0.78
CA GLU A 20 19.27 -11.19 0.50
C GLU A 20 19.53 -10.08 1.55
N ALA A 21 20.75 -9.57 1.64
CA ALA A 21 21.07 -8.45 2.52
C ALA A 21 20.32 -7.17 2.12
N ASN A 22 20.08 -6.97 0.82
CA ASN A 22 19.29 -5.83 0.33
C ASN A 22 17.82 -5.99 0.73
N ARG A 23 17.24 -7.18 0.52
CA ARG A 23 15.87 -7.50 0.96
C ARG A 23 15.68 -7.25 2.46
N GLN A 24 16.59 -7.76 3.29
CA GLN A 24 16.55 -7.58 4.75
C GLN A 24 16.71 -6.11 5.18
N ALA A 25 17.62 -5.38 4.53
CA ALA A 25 17.82 -3.96 4.82
C ALA A 25 16.57 -3.15 4.45
N MET A 26 15.90 -3.49 3.35
CA MET A 26 14.63 -2.87 2.95
C MET A 26 13.55 -3.16 3.99
N GLU A 27 13.28 -4.42 4.32
CA GLU A 27 12.25 -4.80 5.30
C GLU A 27 12.47 -4.16 6.68
N SER A 28 13.72 -4.00 7.10
CA SER A 28 14.05 -3.41 8.41
C SER A 28 14.02 -1.88 8.42
N CYS A 29 14.37 -1.23 7.32
CA CYS A 29 14.56 0.23 7.30
C CYS A 29 13.36 0.99 6.74
N VAL A 30 12.46 0.30 6.05
CA VAL A 30 11.36 0.90 5.29
C VAL A 30 10.07 0.61 6.06
N PRO A 31 9.52 1.59 6.82
CA PRO A 31 8.39 1.33 7.71
C PRO A 31 7.13 0.96 6.93
N GLU A 32 6.35 -0.04 7.35
CA GLU A 32 5.05 -0.27 6.71
C GLU A 32 4.10 0.88 6.99
N LYS A 33 3.59 1.52 5.93
CA LYS A 33 2.62 2.60 6.09
C LYS A 33 1.26 2.01 6.41
N GLU A 34 0.71 2.39 7.57
CA GLU A 34 -0.66 2.02 7.92
C GLU A 34 -1.64 2.43 6.81
N LYS A 35 -2.52 1.50 6.46
CA LYS A 35 -3.63 1.78 5.55
C LYS A 35 -4.57 2.77 6.24
N LYS A 36 -4.50 4.04 5.86
CA LYS A 36 -5.50 5.03 6.29
C LYS A 36 -6.87 4.62 5.74
N LYS A 37 -7.87 4.51 6.63
CA LYS A 37 -9.25 4.33 6.22
C LYS A 37 -9.68 5.59 5.45
N CYS A 38 -9.96 5.45 4.16
CA CYS A 38 -10.59 6.55 3.41
C CYS A 38 -11.99 6.79 3.99
N LYS A 39 -12.38 8.07 4.09
CA LYS A 39 -13.75 8.45 4.43
C LYS A 39 -14.70 7.77 3.43
N SER A 40 -15.81 7.21 3.93
CA SER A 40 -16.79 6.51 3.08
C SER A 40 -17.36 7.46 2.02
N PHE A 41 -17.35 7.03 0.76
CA PHE A 41 -17.98 7.71 -0.38
C PHE A 41 -19.43 8.14 -0.08
N LEU A 42 -20.18 7.30 0.64
CA LEU A 42 -21.59 7.57 0.96
C LEU A 42 -21.80 8.71 1.97
N ARG A 43 -20.74 9.17 2.64
CA ARG A 43 -20.77 10.32 3.56
C ARG A 43 -20.35 11.62 2.88
N HIS A 44 -20.26 11.64 1.55
CA HIS A 44 -19.98 12.87 0.81
C HIS A 44 -21.11 13.90 1.06
N PRO A 45 -20.78 15.19 1.34
CA PRO A 45 -21.78 16.21 1.66
C PRO A 45 -22.92 16.29 0.64
N GLU A 46 -22.59 16.23 -0.65
CA GLU A 46 -23.56 16.27 -1.75
C GLU A 46 -24.54 15.08 -1.73
N ILE A 47 -24.05 13.87 -1.41
CA ILE A 47 -24.87 12.66 -1.30
C ILE A 47 -25.81 12.76 -0.10
N VAL A 48 -25.31 13.28 1.02
CA VAL A 48 -26.11 13.48 2.23
C VAL A 48 -27.24 14.47 1.95
N ARG A 49 -26.93 15.62 1.34
CA ARG A 49 -27.93 16.62 0.96
C ARG A 49 -28.97 16.06 -0.01
N ALA A 50 -28.55 15.32 -1.04
CA ALA A 50 -29.47 14.70 -1.99
C ALA A 50 -30.40 13.67 -1.32
N ARG A 51 -29.92 12.92 -0.33
CA ARG A 51 -30.76 12.01 0.48
C ARG A 51 -31.79 12.75 1.31
N GLU A 52 -31.39 13.85 1.93
CA GLU A 52 -32.31 14.72 2.69
C GLU A 52 -33.41 15.31 1.78
N MET A 53 -33.08 15.66 0.54
CA MET A 53 -34.06 16.11 -0.45
C MET A 53 -35.06 15.00 -0.83
N VAL A 54 -34.61 13.75 -0.96
CA VAL A 54 -35.51 12.61 -1.19
C VAL A 54 -36.42 12.37 0.01
N GLU A 55 -35.87 12.43 1.22
CA GLU A 55 -36.61 12.22 2.46
C GLU A 55 -37.70 13.28 2.66
N THR A 56 -37.35 14.55 2.45
CA THR A 56 -38.30 15.68 2.54
C THR A 56 -39.39 15.56 1.48
N ALA A 57 -39.05 15.27 0.22
CA ALA A 57 -40.03 15.06 -0.84
C ALA A 57 -40.95 13.86 -0.56
N SER A 58 -40.41 12.77 0.00
CA SER A 58 -41.19 11.58 0.35
C SER A 58 -42.21 11.87 1.45
N LYS A 59 -41.82 12.67 2.46
CA LYS A 59 -42.74 13.12 3.52
C LYS A 59 -43.87 13.98 2.95
N SER A 60 -43.55 14.87 2.01
CA SER A 60 -44.57 15.70 1.34
C SER A 60 -45.57 14.85 0.56
N VAL A 61 -45.12 13.84 -0.21
CA VAL A 61 -46.00 12.91 -0.93
C VAL A 61 -46.95 12.19 0.03
N ASN A 62 -46.44 11.72 1.17
CA ASN A 62 -47.27 11.02 2.16
C ASN A 62 -48.30 11.94 2.84
N ALA A 63 -48.05 13.26 2.87
CA ALA A 63 -48.92 14.23 3.53
C ALA A 63 -50.01 14.80 2.60
N THR A 64 -49.64 15.21 1.38
CA THR A 64 -50.56 15.90 0.45
C THR A 64 -50.99 15.02 -0.72
N SER A 65 -50.21 13.99 -1.06
CA SER A 65 -50.42 13.08 -2.18
C SER A 65 -50.74 13.77 -3.52
N ASP A 66 -50.20 14.97 -3.74
CA ASP A 66 -50.44 15.77 -4.93
C ASP A 66 -49.48 15.38 -6.07
N PHE A 67 -49.89 15.70 -7.30
CA PHE A 67 -49.08 15.46 -8.49
C PHE A 67 -47.71 16.15 -8.40
N LYS A 68 -47.68 17.35 -7.83
CA LYS A 68 -46.44 18.14 -7.67
C LYS A 68 -45.48 17.50 -6.66
N ALA A 69 -45.93 17.02 -5.49
CA ALA A 69 -45.03 16.30 -4.59
C ALA A 69 -44.52 14.99 -5.22
N THR A 70 -45.35 14.31 -5.99
CA THR A 70 -44.95 13.08 -6.70
C THR A 70 -43.85 13.37 -7.72
N GLN A 71 -44.02 14.45 -8.50
CA GLN A 71 -43.01 14.92 -9.45
C GLN A 71 -41.71 15.33 -8.74
N ASN A 72 -41.82 16.09 -7.64
CA ASN A 72 -40.66 16.51 -6.83
C ASN A 72 -39.88 15.30 -6.28
N LEU A 73 -40.56 14.24 -5.84
CA LEU A 73 -39.92 13.01 -5.38
C LEU A 73 -39.17 12.31 -6.52
N LYS A 74 -39.74 12.27 -7.73
CA LYS A 74 -39.09 11.71 -8.91
C LYS A 74 -37.83 12.49 -9.27
N GLU A 75 -37.89 13.81 -9.24
CA GLU A 75 -36.75 14.69 -9.51
C GLU A 75 -35.65 14.56 -8.45
N ALA A 76 -36.02 14.52 -7.16
CA ALA A 76 -35.06 14.32 -6.07
C ALA A 76 -34.36 12.96 -6.15
N LYS A 77 -35.08 11.88 -6.50
CA LYS A 77 -34.47 10.57 -6.74
C LYS A 77 -33.50 10.60 -7.92
N THR A 78 -33.90 11.24 -9.02
CA THR A 78 -33.05 11.41 -10.20
C THR A 78 -31.76 12.16 -9.85
N LEU A 79 -31.87 13.26 -9.11
CA LEU A 79 -30.72 14.02 -8.62
C LEU A 79 -29.78 13.17 -7.76
N LEU A 80 -30.32 12.35 -6.85
CA LEU A 80 -29.51 11.47 -6.01
C LEU A 80 -28.70 10.46 -6.82
N TYR A 81 -29.31 9.81 -7.82
CA TYR A 81 -28.60 8.88 -8.70
C TYR A 81 -27.52 9.59 -9.53
N ASN A 82 -27.86 10.73 -10.14
CA ASN A 82 -26.90 11.53 -10.89
C ASN A 82 -25.71 11.97 -10.02
N THR A 83 -25.96 12.32 -8.75
CA THR A 83 -24.90 12.70 -7.79
C THR A 83 -23.94 11.54 -7.53
N TYR A 84 -24.45 10.30 -7.42
CA TYR A 84 -23.59 9.13 -7.28
C TYR A 84 -22.70 8.94 -8.51
N ASP A 85 -23.26 9.05 -9.70
CA ASP A 85 -22.52 8.83 -10.95
C ASP A 85 -21.43 9.87 -11.14
N GLN A 86 -21.75 11.15 -10.95
CA GLN A 86 -20.80 12.26 -11.07
C GLN A 86 -19.63 12.15 -10.09
N LEU A 87 -19.92 11.88 -8.82
CA LEU A 87 -18.85 11.77 -7.81
C LEU A 87 -17.98 10.54 -8.02
N LYS A 88 -18.57 9.44 -8.51
CA LYS A 88 -17.81 8.23 -8.84
C LYS A 88 -16.90 8.46 -10.04
N GLU A 89 -17.40 9.16 -11.05
CA GLU A 89 -16.60 9.57 -12.21
C GLU A 89 -15.46 10.50 -11.79
N GLN A 90 -15.74 11.49 -10.94
CA GLN A 90 -14.72 12.40 -10.42
C GLN A 90 -13.65 11.65 -9.61
N GLU A 91 -14.04 10.71 -8.74
CA GLU A 91 -13.09 9.90 -7.98
C GLU A 91 -12.17 9.08 -8.89
N ILE A 92 -12.73 8.50 -9.97
CA ILE A 92 -11.96 7.74 -10.96
C ILE A 92 -11.01 8.67 -11.71
N LYS A 93 -11.47 9.84 -12.17
CA LYS A 93 -10.64 10.85 -12.84
C LYS A 93 -9.47 11.28 -11.96
N GLU A 94 -9.70 11.55 -10.69
CA GLU A 94 -8.63 11.87 -9.75
C GLU A 94 -7.65 10.71 -9.53
N LYS A 95 -8.14 9.47 -9.46
CA LYS A 95 -7.27 8.29 -9.36
C LYS A 95 -6.39 8.14 -10.60
N ILE A 96 -6.95 8.33 -11.79
CA ILE A 96 -6.21 8.29 -13.06
C ILE A 96 -5.14 9.40 -13.06
N HIS A 97 -5.55 10.64 -12.80
CA HIS A 97 -4.64 11.79 -12.78
C HIS A 97 -3.49 11.62 -11.78
N ARG A 98 -3.79 11.12 -10.57
CA ARG A 98 -2.75 10.80 -9.58
C ARG A 98 -1.79 9.73 -10.09
N ASN A 99 -2.27 8.70 -10.78
CA ASN A 99 -1.42 7.64 -11.33
C ASN A 99 -0.56 8.16 -12.48
N GLU A 100 -1.10 9.02 -13.35
CA GLU A 100 -0.36 9.67 -14.44
C GLU A 100 0.78 10.54 -13.92
N ILE A 101 0.51 11.38 -12.91
CA ILE A 101 1.53 12.25 -12.30
C ILE A 101 2.59 11.43 -11.55
N THR A 102 2.17 10.41 -10.79
CA THR A 102 3.09 9.70 -9.87
C THR A 102 3.77 8.48 -10.49
N GLY A 103 3.35 8.03 -11.68
CA GLY A 103 3.89 6.86 -12.38
C GLY A 103 3.80 5.53 -11.60
N ARG A 104 3.10 5.50 -10.45
CA ARG A 104 3.18 4.39 -9.49
C ARG A 104 2.13 3.31 -9.74
N LYS A 105 2.59 2.10 -10.10
CA LYS A 105 2.01 0.86 -9.58
C LYS A 105 2.20 0.88 -8.05
N LYS A 106 1.15 0.64 -7.28
CA LYS A 106 1.17 0.73 -5.81
C LYS A 106 2.30 -0.11 -5.20
N THR A 107 3.27 0.57 -4.59
CA THR A 107 3.88 0.15 -3.31
C THR A 107 4.37 1.42 -2.61
N ILE A 108 3.73 1.81 -1.51
CA ILE A 108 4.27 2.84 -0.62
C ILE A 108 4.59 2.12 0.68
N GLU A 109 5.66 1.34 0.63
CA GLU A 109 6.43 1.09 1.84
C GLU A 109 7.02 2.46 2.26
N GLY A 110 7.10 2.72 3.56
CA GLY A 110 7.46 4.01 4.15
C GLY A 110 8.85 4.49 3.74
N GLN A 111 9.20 5.73 4.09
CA GLN A 111 10.55 6.23 3.81
C GLN A 111 11.52 5.78 4.91
N VAL A 112 12.74 5.42 4.50
CA VAL A 112 13.86 5.20 5.44
C VAL A 112 14.02 6.43 6.34
N ALA A 113 14.31 6.23 7.62
CA ALA A 113 14.49 7.33 8.57
C ALA A 113 15.65 8.27 8.16
N GLY A 114 15.36 9.58 8.11
CA GLY A 114 16.32 10.65 7.80
C GLY A 114 15.63 11.92 7.31
N ALA A 115 16.08 13.09 7.79
CA ALA A 115 15.51 14.40 7.48
C ALA A 115 15.86 14.86 6.05
N SER A 116 16.99 14.38 5.50
CA SER A 116 17.42 14.64 4.12
C SER A 116 17.60 13.35 3.30
N PRO A 117 17.64 13.42 1.95
CA PRO A 117 17.97 12.28 1.10
C PRO A 117 19.30 11.60 1.48
N GLU A 118 20.31 12.40 1.81
CA GLU A 118 21.66 11.94 2.15
C GLU A 118 21.65 11.16 3.47
N GLU A 119 20.89 11.63 4.47
CA GLU A 119 20.72 10.92 5.74
C GLU A 119 20.01 9.58 5.55
N ARG A 120 18.98 9.54 4.71
CA ARG A 120 18.26 8.28 4.41
C ARG A 120 19.16 7.26 3.73
N VAL A 121 19.98 7.69 2.77
CA VAL A 121 20.98 6.84 2.12
C VAL A 121 21.99 6.33 3.12
N LYS A 122 22.48 7.19 4.01
CA LYS A 122 23.43 6.81 5.07
C LYS A 122 22.83 5.77 6.02
N THR A 123 21.59 5.97 6.47
CA THR A 123 20.86 5.02 7.33
C THR A 123 20.73 3.66 6.67
N TRP A 124 20.26 3.62 5.42
CA TRP A 124 20.14 2.37 4.66
C TRP A 124 21.50 1.69 4.46
N CYS A 125 22.53 2.44 4.04
CA CYS A 125 23.88 1.90 3.82
C CYS A 125 24.48 1.29 5.09
N ASN A 126 24.24 1.89 6.26
CA ASN A 126 24.75 1.38 7.53
C ASN A 126 24.07 0.06 7.91
N HIS A 127 22.76 -0.05 7.75
CA HIS A 127 22.04 -1.31 7.96
C HIS A 127 22.45 -2.38 6.96
N PHE A 128 22.53 -2.04 5.68
CA PHE A 128 22.96 -2.95 4.63
C PHE A 128 24.36 -3.54 4.89
N ARG A 129 25.33 -2.71 5.31
CA ARG A 129 26.67 -3.17 5.71
C ARG A 129 26.64 -4.10 6.91
N THR A 130 25.76 -3.84 7.88
CA THR A 130 25.58 -4.68 9.07
C THR A 130 25.04 -6.06 8.67
N CYS A 131 24.02 -6.12 7.81
CA CYS A 131 23.49 -7.37 7.28
C CYS A 131 24.58 -8.16 6.53
N LEU A 132 25.32 -7.52 5.62
CA LEU A 132 26.43 -8.17 4.92
C LEU A 132 27.49 -8.74 5.87
N ALA A 133 27.84 -8.00 6.93
CA ALA A 133 28.78 -8.46 7.94
C ALA A 133 28.26 -9.64 8.76
N GLN A 134 26.97 -9.68 9.10
CA GLN A 134 26.33 -10.82 9.76
C GLN A 134 26.36 -12.07 8.87
N HIS A 135 26.01 -11.93 7.59
CA HIS A 135 26.09 -13.01 6.58
C HIS A 135 27.52 -13.51 6.32
N GLN A 136 28.54 -12.69 6.61
CA GLN A 136 29.96 -13.09 6.61
C GLN A 136 30.38 -13.76 7.93
N LYS A 137 29.92 -13.26 9.09
CA LYS A 137 30.22 -13.84 10.42
C LYS A 137 29.58 -15.22 10.61
N LEU A 138 28.40 -15.48 10.05
CA LEU A 138 27.77 -16.81 10.06
C LEU A 138 28.60 -17.89 9.34
N LYS A 139 29.55 -17.50 8.46
CA LYS A 139 30.56 -18.44 7.93
C LYS A 139 31.76 -18.66 8.87
N LYS A 140 32.12 -17.69 9.71
CA LYS A 140 33.18 -17.86 10.73
C LYS A 140 32.70 -18.71 11.92
N PHE A 141 31.39 -18.71 12.21
CA PHE A 141 30.79 -19.53 13.27
C PHE A 141 30.15 -20.84 12.79
N GLY A 142 30.22 -21.15 11.48
CA GLY A 142 29.73 -22.39 10.87
C GLY A 142 30.66 -23.61 11.00
N MET A 143 31.54 -23.64 12.01
CA MET A 143 32.25 -24.84 12.47
C MET A 143 32.13 -24.94 14.01
N CYS A 144 30.90 -25.10 14.50
CA CYS A 144 30.65 -25.71 15.81
C CYS A 144 29.19 -26.17 15.87
N ASN A 145 28.90 -27.33 15.28
CA ASN A 145 27.78 -28.14 15.74
C ASN A 145 28.38 -29.40 16.35
N LYS A 146 28.73 -29.32 17.64
CA LYS A 146 28.96 -30.50 18.48
C LYS A 146 27.59 -31.11 18.81
N ARG A 147 27.25 -32.20 18.15
CA ARG A 147 26.29 -33.27 18.54
C ARG A 147 26.34 -34.27 17.39
N THR A 148 27.18 -35.30 17.46
CA THR A 148 26.80 -36.58 18.06
C THR A 148 27.99 -37.28 18.74
N GLN A 149 28.01 -37.25 20.06
CA GLN A 149 28.59 -38.33 20.87
C GLN A 149 27.41 -39.14 21.42
N GLY A 150 27.48 -40.45 21.25
CA GLY A 150 26.70 -41.43 22.02
C GLY A 150 25.37 -41.85 21.40
N TYR A 151 25.38 -42.96 20.68
CA TYR A 151 24.50 -44.11 20.97
C TYR A 151 25.27 -45.38 20.55
N GLN A 152 25.59 -46.16 21.59
CA GLN A 152 26.01 -47.57 21.70
C GLN A 152 26.74 -48.23 20.52
#